data_AF-A0A7S3ES59-F1
#
_entry.id   AF-A0A7S3ES59-F1
#
_cell.length_a   1.000
_cell.length_b   1.000
_cell.length_c   1.000
_cell.angle_alpha   90.00
_cell.angle_beta   90.00
_cell.angle_gamma   90.00
#
_symmetry.space_group_name_H-M   'P 1'
#
loop_
_entity.id
_entity.type
_entity.pdbx_description
1 polymer ?
#
loop_
_entity_poly.entity_id
_entity_poly.type
_entity_poly.pdbx_seq_one_letter_code
_entity_poly.pdbx_strand_id
1 'polypeptide(L)'
;TARMPMAYVHFVQVLVDALCVLAPFALYPRGGAVTIFTAAIICLFFGGLQELCKSLLDPFGNRRVSNASFRADVQIDVLLAETNRGLLSWPRRVQALATR
;
A
#
# COMPACT_ATOMS: atom_id res chain seq x y z
N THR A 1 10.77 -8.49 15.51
CA THR A 1 10.03 -8.43 14.23
C THR A 1 8.55 -8.26 14.52
N ALA A 2 8.08 -7.02 14.72
CA ALA A 2 6.68 -6.74 14.97
C ALA A 2 5.91 -6.77 13.64
N ARG A 3 5.41 -7.93 13.26
CA ARG A 3 4.57 -8.11 12.08
C ARG A 3 3.12 -8.00 12.50
N MET A 4 2.27 -7.39 11.66
CA MET A 4 0.83 -7.51 11.89
C MET A 4 0.44 -8.99 11.85
N PRO A 5 -0.36 -9.47 12.83
CA PRO A 5 -0.85 -10.85 12.82
C PRO A 5 -1.67 -11.12 11.56
N MET A 6 -1.38 -12.22 10.87
CA MET A 6 -2.08 -12.59 9.63
C MET A 6 -3.60 -12.72 9.81
N ALA A 7 -4.04 -13.14 11.00
CA ALA A 7 -5.46 -13.26 11.33
C ALA A 7 -6.19 -11.91 11.19
N TYR A 8 -5.56 -10.80 11.57
CA TYR A 8 -6.14 -9.47 11.43
C TYR A 8 -6.31 -9.08 9.96
N VAL A 9 -5.28 -9.31 9.14
CA VAL A 9 -5.30 -8.97 7.70
C VAL A 9 -6.36 -9.78 6.96
N HIS A 10 -6.48 -11.08 7.27
CA HIS A 10 -7.52 -11.93 6.69
C HIS A 10 -8.93 -11.53 7.13
N PHE A 11 -9.12 -11.17 8.40
CA PHE A 11 -10.42 -10.74 8.90
C PHE A 11 -10.92 -9.49 8.18
N VAL A 12 -10.07 -8.47 8.05
CA VAL A 12 -10.41 -7.23 7.33
C VAL A 12 -10.70 -7.51 5.86
N GLN A 13 -9.95 -8.41 5.23
CA GLN A 13 -10.21 -8.81 3.84
C GLN A 13 -11.59 -9.44 3.67
N VAL A 14 -11.95 -10.42 4.50
CA VAL A 14 -13.27 -11.06 4.43
C VAL A 14 -14.39 -10.05 4.70
N LEU A 15 -14.17 -9.11 5.61
CA LEU A 15 -15.14 -8.06 5.91
C LEU A 15 -15.43 -7.15 4.71
N VAL A 16 -14.37 -6.69 4.02
CA VAL A 16 -14.51 -5.83 2.83
C VAL A 16 -15.11 -6.60 1.66
N ASP A 17 -14.69 -7.86 1.45
CA ASP A 17 -15.25 -8.72 0.42
C ASP A 17 -16.76 -8.95 0.65
N ALA A 18 -17.17 -9.21 1.90
CA ALA A 18 -18.58 -9.35 2.27
C ALA A 18 -19.36 -8.05 2.06
N LEU A 19 -18.78 -6.89 2.41
CA LEU A 19 -19.40 -5.58 2.18
C LEU A 19 -19.64 -5.34 0.69
N CYS A 20 -18.66 -5.60 -0.16
CA CYS A 20 -18.77 -5.44 -1.62
C CYS A 20 -19.82 -6.37 -2.23
N VAL A 21 -19.93 -7.62 -1.73
CA VAL A 21 -20.94 -8.58 -2.19
C VAL A 21 -22.35 -8.18 -1.73
N LEU A 22 -22.49 -7.68 -0.50
CA LEU A 22 -23.79 -7.30 0.08
C LEU A 22 -24.27 -5.91 -0.37
N ALA A 23 -23.37 -5.02 -0.77
CA ALA A 23 -23.68 -3.67 -1.25
C ALA A 23 -24.78 -3.62 -2.32
N PRO A 24 -24.73 -4.38 -3.44
CA PRO A 24 -25.81 -4.34 -4.43
C PRO A 24 -27.15 -4.82 -3.88
N PHE A 25 -27.17 -5.86 -3.04
CA PHE A 25 -28.41 -6.40 -2.44
C PHE A 25 -29.05 -5.41 -1.46
N ALA A 26 -28.24 -4.71 -0.67
CA ALA A 26 -28.73 -3.74 0.31
C ALA A 26 -29.26 -2.46 -0.37
N LEU A 27 -28.66 -2.04 -1.49
CA LEU A 27 -29.06 -0.81 -2.19
C LEU A 27 -30.22 -1.02 -3.17
N TYR A 28 -30.41 -2.24 -3.69
CA TYR A 28 -31.45 -2.59 -4.66
C TYR A 28 -32.86 -2.08 -4.32
N PRO A 29 -33.39 -2.22 -3.07
CA PRO A 29 -34.75 -1.83 -2.74
C PRO A 29 -34.99 -0.31 -2.75
N ARG A 30 -33.93 0.50 -2.63
CA ARG A 30 -34.02 1.95 -2.45
C ARG A 30 -33.62 2.76 -3.67
N GLY A 31 -32.70 2.27 -4.48
CA GLY A 31 -32.09 3.06 -5.56
C GLY A 31 -32.46 2.65 -6.98
N GLY A 32 -33.17 1.54 -7.19
CA GLY A 32 -33.49 1.06 -8.55
C GLY A 32 -32.25 0.96 -9.46
N ALA A 33 -32.28 1.60 -10.63
CA ALA A 33 -31.15 1.57 -11.60
C ALA A 33 -29.89 2.31 -11.12
N VAL A 34 -30.01 3.29 -10.21
CA VAL A 34 -28.86 4.08 -9.69
C VAL A 34 -27.94 3.21 -8.81
N THR A 35 -28.47 2.10 -8.29
CA THR A 35 -27.76 1.17 -7.41
C THR A 35 -26.53 0.57 -8.05
N ILE A 36 -26.54 0.35 -9.37
CA ILE A 36 -25.41 -0.20 -10.11
C ILE A 36 -24.22 0.76 -10.00
N PHE A 37 -24.47 2.06 -10.22
CA PHE A 37 -23.43 3.07 -10.17
C PHE A 37 -22.92 3.29 -8.75
N THR A 38 -23.82 3.39 -7.78
CA THR A 38 -23.45 3.60 -6.37
C THR A 38 -22.72 2.40 -5.79
N ALA A 39 -23.16 1.17 -6.08
CA ALA A 39 -22.48 -0.05 -5.64
C ALA A 39 -21.09 -0.17 -6.28
N ALA A 40 -20.94 0.16 -7.56
CA ALA A 40 -19.63 0.18 -8.21
C ALA A 40 -18.66 1.18 -7.56
N ILE A 41 -19.14 2.38 -7.20
CA ILE A 41 -18.33 3.38 -6.48
C ILE A 41 -17.91 2.86 -5.10
N ILE A 42 -18.83 2.24 -4.36
CA ILE A 42 -18.54 1.67 -3.04
C ILE A 42 -17.48 0.57 -3.18
N CYS A 43 -17.66 -0.36 -4.12
CA CYS A 43 -16.71 -1.43 -4.36
C CYS A 43 -15.33 -0.91 -4.78
N LEU A 44 -15.27 0.11 -5.64
CA LEU A 44 -14.02 0.73 -6.06
C LEU A 44 -13.32 1.43 -4.89
N PHE A 45 -14.06 2.14 -4.05
CA PHE A 45 -13.51 2.84 -2.90
C PHE A 45 -12.96 1.87 -1.84
N PHE A 46 -13.78 0.92 -1.38
CA PHE A 46 -13.37 -0.02 -0.33
C PHE A 46 -12.37 -1.06 -0.83
N GLY A 47 -12.54 -1.56 -2.06
CA GLY A 47 -11.58 -2.47 -2.69
C GLY A 47 -10.23 -1.79 -2.93
N GLY A 48 -10.22 -0.58 -3.49
CA GLY A 48 -9.00 0.20 -3.69
C GLY A 48 -8.31 0.58 -2.37
N LEU A 49 -9.08 0.95 -1.35
CA LEU A 49 -8.55 1.23 -0.01
C LEU A 49 -7.88 -0.01 0.60
N GLN A 50 -8.50 -1.19 0.47
CA GLN A 50 -7.91 -2.43 0.95
C GLN A 50 -6.60 -2.77 0.23
N GLU A 51 -6.53 -2.56 -1.09
CA GLU A 51 -5.29 -2.74 -1.85
C GLU A 51 -4.19 -1.75 -1.42
N LEU A 52 -4.55 -0.50 -1.14
CA LEU A 52 -3.64 0.49 -0.60
C LEU A 52 -3.10 0.07 0.77
N CYS A 53 -3.98 -0.34 1.70
CA CYS A 53 -3.57 -0.83 3.02
C CYS A 53 -2.63 -2.04 2.90
N LYS A 54 -2.88 -2.96 1.97
CA LYS A 54 -1.99 -4.09 1.67
C LYS A 54 -0.63 -3.65 1.13
N SER A 55 -0.58 -2.62 0.30
CA SER A 55 0.67 -2.04 -0.20
C SER A 55 1.48 -1.35 0.91
N LEU A 56 0.81 -0.64 1.83
CA LEU A 56 1.47 0.00 2.96
C LEU A 56 1.95 -0.99 4.03
N LEU A 57 1.34 -2.18 4.08
CA LEU A 57 1.72 -3.23 5.02
C LEU A 57 3.09 -3.85 4.72
N ASP A 58 3.49 -3.89 3.45
CA ASP A 58 4.79 -4.37 3.01
C ASP A 58 5.46 -3.33 2.08
N PRO A 59 5.99 -2.23 2.63
CA PRO A 59 6.53 -1.13 1.84
C PRO A 59 7.83 -1.49 1.11
N PHE A 60 8.41 -2.67 1.35
CA PHE A 60 9.65 -3.12 0.73
C PHE A 60 9.42 -4.11 -0.41
N GLY A 61 8.15 -4.40 -0.75
CA GLY A 61 7.81 -5.28 -1.87
C GLY A 61 8.29 -6.72 -1.73
N ASN A 62 8.68 -7.15 -0.51
CA ASN A 62 9.28 -8.47 -0.28
C ASN A 62 8.27 -9.62 -0.50
N ARG A 63 6.97 -9.33 -0.36
CA ARG A 63 5.89 -10.24 -0.74
C ARG A 63 4.93 -9.53 -1.67
N ARG A 64 4.42 -10.25 -2.67
CA ARG A 64 3.30 -9.78 -3.50
C ARG A 64 2.00 -9.84 -2.69
N VAL A 65 1.84 -8.92 -1.74
CA VAL A 65 0.65 -8.83 -0.86
C VAL A 65 -0.49 -8.08 -1.53
N SER A 66 -0.16 -7.07 -2.36
CA SER A 66 -1.11 -6.42 -3.26
C SER A 66 -0.96 -6.97 -4.68
N ASN A 67 -2.11 -7.18 -5.33
CA ASN A 67 -2.21 -7.54 -6.75
C ASN A 67 -2.36 -6.30 -7.65
N ALA A 68 -2.49 -5.12 -7.04
CA ALA A 68 -2.61 -3.85 -7.73
C ALA A 68 -1.34 -3.52 -8.52
N SER A 69 -1.53 -3.00 -9.73
CA SER A 69 -0.45 -2.43 -10.55
C SER A 69 0.18 -1.20 -9.87
N PHE A 70 -0.57 -0.53 -9.01
CA PHE A 70 -0.10 0.59 -8.20
C PHE A 70 0.52 0.06 -6.91
N ARG A 71 1.84 0.17 -6.80
CA ARG A 71 2.63 -0.22 -5.61
C ARG A 71 3.26 1.00 -4.99
N ALA A 72 2.96 1.26 -3.74
CA ALA A 72 3.63 2.28 -2.92
C ALA A 72 4.91 1.70 -2.28
N ASP A 73 5.72 1.00 -3.08
CA ASP A 73 6.95 0.38 -2.59
C ASP A 73 8.07 1.42 -2.52
N VAL A 74 8.80 1.40 -1.41
CA VAL A 74 10.01 2.20 -1.23
C VAL A 74 11.13 1.60 -2.08
N GLN A 75 11.65 2.39 -3.02
CA GLN A 75 12.75 1.98 -3.89
C GLN A 75 14.08 1.97 -3.12
N ILE A 76 14.39 0.82 -2.52
CA ILE A 76 15.63 0.62 -1.75
C ILE A 76 16.87 0.85 -2.62
N ASP A 77 16.85 0.46 -3.90
CA ASP A 77 17.99 0.61 -4.80
C ASP A 77 18.40 2.08 -5.00
N VAL A 78 17.40 2.97 -5.11
CA VAL A 78 17.63 4.41 -5.23
C VAL A 78 18.18 4.96 -3.91
N LEU A 79 17.60 4.56 -2.77
CA LEU A 79 18.10 4.94 -1.45
C LEU A 79 19.55 4.49 -1.25
N LEU A 80 19.89 3.27 -1.68
CA LEU A 80 21.25 2.74 -1.59
C LEU A 80 22.21 3.54 -2.49
N ALA A 81 21.79 3.82 -3.72
CA ALA A 81 22.58 4.60 -4.67
C ALA A 81 22.86 6.01 -4.15
N GLU A 82 21.85 6.71 -3.63
CA GLU A 82 22.01 8.05 -3.06
C GLU A 82 22.85 8.05 -1.78
N THR A 83 22.65 7.06 -0.90
CA THR A 83 23.47 6.90 0.31
C THR A 83 24.94 6.66 -0.06
N ASN A 84 25.20 5.79 -1.03
CA ASN A 84 26.55 5.48 -1.50
C ASN A 84 27.21 6.71 -2.16
N ARG A 85 26.44 7.49 -2.94
CA ARG A 85 26.90 8.75 -3.54
C ARG A 85 27.32 9.77 -2.48
N GLY A 86 26.56 9.88 -1.39
CA GLY A 86 26.90 10.71 -0.23
C GLY A 86 28.18 10.26 0.47
N LEU A 87 28.37 8.94 0.62
CA LEU A 87 29.54 8.35 1.26
C LEU A 87 30.85 8.70 0.55
N LEU A 88 30.85 8.73 -0.78
CA LEU A 88 32.03 9.08 -1.60
C LEU A 88 32.54 10.52 -1.39
N SER A 89 31.68 11.42 -0.88
CA SER A 89 32.06 12.80 -0.56
C SER A 89 32.75 12.94 0.80
N TRP A 90 32.56 11.98 1.71
CA TRP A 90 33.07 12.02 3.08
C TRP A 90 34.61 12.07 3.19
N PRO A 91 35.39 11.25 2.45
CA PRO A 91 36.85 11.27 2.53
C PRO A 91 37.45 12.63 2.18
N ARG A 92 36.84 13.32 1.20
CA ARG A 92 37.29 14.66 0.77
C ARG A 92 37.05 15.72 1.86
N ARG A 93 35.96 15.59 2.63
CA ARG A 93 35.65 16.50 3.74
C ARG A 93 36.53 16.23 4.95
N VAL A 94 36.83 14.96 5.25
CA VAL A 94 37.77 14.58 6.31
C VAL A 94 39.18 15.08 5.98
N GLN A 95 39.63 14.93 4.74
CA GLN A 95 40.91 15.50 4.29
C GLN A 95 40.94 17.02 4.43
N ALA A 96 39.88 17.72 4.02
CA ALA A 96 39.79 19.18 4.17
C ALA A 96 39.80 19.66 5.64
N LEU A 97 39.36 18.82 6.59
CA LEU A 97 39.41 19.12 8.02
C LEU A 97 40.77 18.79 8.65
N ALA A 98 41.49 17.80 8.11
CA ALA A 98 42.82 17.40 8.59
C ALA A 98 43.95 18.38 8.19
N THR A 99 43.72 19.22 7.18
CA THR A 99 44.69 20.23 6.71
C THR A 99 44.49 21.62 7.35
N ARG A 100 43.60 21.74 8.33
CA ARG A 100 43.44 22.93 9.19
C ARG A 100 44.05 22.68 10.57
#